data_AF-A0A3E0PC73-F1
#
_entry.id   AF-A0A3E0PC73-F1
#
_cell.length_a   1.000
_cell.length_b   1.000
_cell.length_c   1.000
_cell.angle_alpha   90.00
_cell.angle_beta   90.00
_cell.angle_gamma   90.00
#
_symmetry.space_group_name_H-M   'P 1'
#
loop_
_entity.id
_entity.type
_entity.pdbx_description
1 polymer ?
#
loop_
_entity_poly.entity_id
_entity_poly.type
_entity_poly.pdbx_seq_one_letter_code
_entity_poly.pdbx_strand_id
1 'polypeptide(L)'
;MTNDSPYHSLTSYGGHTKRFVIIAVIVIGAVALLYYFTLPGHGDSVGMSPELGNAVRAHFKEKENRSVAQMRSYKCSEFRDGENVISSPEVTVHVVLDNRPARREDDRRSGRWVVLANYAGDRQWQLNSINLPVDGQESDPCRR
;
A
#
# COMPACT_ATOMS: atom_id res chain seq x y z
N MET A 1 81.05 -6.75 17.77
CA MET A 1 80.56 -5.98 16.61
C MET A 1 79.16 -6.48 16.30
N THR A 2 78.17 -5.80 16.85
CA THR A 2 76.74 -6.05 16.66
C THR A 2 76.24 -4.96 15.72
N ASN A 3 75.65 -5.33 14.59
CA ASN A 3 74.86 -4.37 13.83
C ASN A 3 73.58 -5.02 13.33
N ASP A 4 72.50 -4.33 13.65
CA ASP A 4 71.12 -4.78 13.71
C ASP A 4 70.49 -5.05 12.34
N SER A 5 69.65 -6.08 12.31
CA SER A 5 68.83 -6.42 11.14
C SER A 5 67.57 -5.54 11.13
N PRO A 6 67.24 -4.83 10.04
CA PRO A 6 66.07 -3.95 10.00
C PRO A 6 64.85 -4.72 9.50
N TYR A 7 64.21 -5.49 10.38
CA TYR A 7 62.83 -5.96 10.13
C TYR A 7 61.85 -4.98 10.75
N HIS A 8 61.62 -3.85 10.08
CA HIS A 8 60.48 -2.99 10.40
C HIS A 8 59.18 -3.69 9.98
N SER A 9 58.60 -4.39 10.95
CA SER A 9 57.16 -4.44 11.25
C SER A 9 56.20 -4.06 10.11
N LEU A 10 55.71 -5.07 9.37
CA LEU A 10 54.44 -5.03 8.63
C LEU A 10 53.26 -5.00 9.61
N THR A 11 53.15 -3.93 10.40
CA THR A 11 52.04 -3.75 11.34
C THR A 11 50.86 -3.10 10.66
N SER A 12 49.79 -3.90 10.55
CA SER A 12 48.40 -3.47 10.70
C SER A 12 47.69 -2.80 9.50
N TYR A 13 47.59 -3.50 8.38
CA TYR A 13 46.53 -3.26 7.37
C TYR A 13 45.17 -3.90 7.74
N GLY A 14 45.08 -4.65 8.84
CA GLY A 14 43.87 -5.38 9.25
C GLY A 14 42.93 -4.62 10.20
N GLY A 15 43.38 -3.53 10.83
CA GLY A 15 42.57 -2.75 11.77
C GLY A 15 41.57 -1.82 11.07
N HIS A 16 41.98 -1.21 9.97
CA HIS A 16 41.13 -0.30 9.19
C HIS A 16 40.00 -1.07 8.50
N THR A 17 40.30 -2.19 7.86
CA THR A 17 39.31 -3.05 7.19
C THR A 17 38.24 -3.56 8.17
N LYS A 18 38.62 -4.00 9.38
CA LYS A 18 37.63 -4.41 10.40
C LYS A 18 36.70 -3.27 10.83
N ARG A 19 37.25 -2.06 11.03
CA ARG A 19 36.45 -0.89 11.39
C ARG A 19 35.51 -0.47 10.25
N PHE A 20 35.98 -0.50 9.01
CA PHE A 20 35.15 -0.23 7.83
C PHE A 20 33.99 -1.23 7.69
N VAL A 21 34.25 -2.52 7.91
CA VAL A 21 33.19 -3.54 7.86
C VAL A 21 32.14 -3.30 8.95
N ILE A 22 32.55 -2.98 10.18
CA ILE A 22 31.60 -2.70 11.28
C ILE A 22 30.75 -1.47 10.95
N ILE A 23 31.36 -0.39 10.45
CA ILE A 23 30.63 0.81 10.04
C ILE A 23 29.66 0.48 8.90
N ALA A 24 30.09 -0.28 7.89
CA ALA A 24 29.24 -0.67 6.78
C ALA A 24 28.01 -1.48 7.24
N VAL A 25 28.18 -2.41 8.19
CA VAL A 25 27.05 -3.17 8.76
C VAL A 25 26.08 -2.25 9.50
N ILE A 26 26.58 -1.30 10.29
CA ILE A 26 25.73 -0.31 10.98
C ILE A 26 24.96 0.55 9.97
N VAL A 27 25.62 1.02 8.91
CA VAL A 27 24.97 1.83 7.87
C VAL A 27 23.88 1.04 7.16
N ILE A 28 24.14 -0.21 6.77
CA ILE A 28 23.14 -1.08 6.14
C ILE A 28 21.97 -1.32 7.09
N GLY A 29 22.25 -1.60 8.37
CA GLY A 29 21.23 -1.78 9.40
C GLY A 29 20.35 -0.54 9.58
N ALA A 30 20.96 0.65 9.63
CA ALA A 30 20.24 1.91 9.77
C ALA A 30 19.36 2.21 8.54
N VAL A 31 19.86 1.96 7.32
CA VAL A 31 19.07 2.12 6.08
C VAL A 31 17.89 1.14 6.05
N ALA A 32 18.10 -0.12 6.41
CA ALA A 32 17.03 -1.11 6.48
C ALA A 32 15.95 -0.71 7.51
N LEU A 33 16.37 -0.19 8.66
CA LEU A 33 15.46 0.28 9.71
C LEU A 33 14.64 1.49 9.24
N LEU A 34 15.28 2.47 8.60
CA LEU A 34 14.60 3.62 8.01
C LEU A 34 13.60 3.19 6.93
N TYR A 35 13.97 2.24 6.06
CA TYR A 35 13.08 1.72 5.05
C TYR A 35 11.86 1.02 5.67
N TYR A 36 12.06 0.23 6.72
CA TYR A 36 10.97 -0.43 7.44
C TYR A 36 9.92 0.57 7.97
N PHE A 37 10.36 1.70 8.52
CA PHE A 37 9.45 2.76 8.99
C PHE A 37 8.72 3.51 7.86
N THR A 38 9.16 3.39 6.61
CA THR A 38 8.49 4.02 5.45
C THR A 38 7.48 3.11 4.75
N LEU A 39 7.41 1.82 5.12
CA LEU A 39 6.43 0.90 4.54
C LEU A 39 5.02 1.26 5.03
N PRO A 40 4.03 1.41 4.14
CA PRO A 40 2.66 1.72 4.55
C PRO A 40 2.10 0.58 5.38
N GLY A 41 1.55 0.95 6.54
CA GLY A 41 0.84 0.08 7.45
C GLY A 41 -0.56 -0.28 6.98
N HIS A 42 -1.28 -1.04 7.80
CA HIS A 42 -2.70 -1.35 7.58
C HIS A 42 -3.54 -0.09 7.78
N GLY A 43 -4.44 0.20 6.84
CA GLY A 43 -5.32 1.38 6.87
C GLY A 43 -4.68 2.66 6.32
N ASP A 44 -3.39 2.64 5.97
CA ASP A 44 -2.71 3.81 5.42
C ASP A 44 -3.15 4.07 3.99
N SER A 45 -3.31 5.37 3.66
CA SER A 45 -3.56 5.78 2.29
C SER A 45 -2.32 5.50 1.44
N VAL A 46 -2.51 4.76 0.34
CA VAL A 46 -1.44 4.47 -0.61
C VAL A 46 -1.69 5.17 -1.92
N GLY A 47 -0.62 5.45 -2.66
CA GLY A 47 -0.71 6.01 -4.01
C GLY A 47 -1.50 5.08 -4.92
N MET A 48 -2.51 5.61 -5.61
CA MET A 48 -3.29 4.84 -6.58
C MET A 48 -2.52 4.74 -7.90
N SER A 49 -2.27 3.53 -8.39
CA SER A 49 -1.69 3.36 -9.71
C SER A 49 -2.70 3.77 -10.81
N PRO A 50 -2.24 4.31 -11.95
CA PRO A 50 -3.13 4.66 -13.05
C PRO A 50 -3.94 3.48 -13.57
N GLU A 51 -3.37 2.28 -13.57
CA GLU A 51 -4.04 1.05 -14.01
C GLU A 51 -5.21 0.70 -13.09
N LEU A 52 -5.01 0.77 -11.78
CA LEU A 52 -6.05 0.52 -10.78
C LEU A 52 -7.17 1.57 -10.89
N GLY A 53 -6.80 2.85 -10.99
CA GLY A 53 -7.78 3.93 -11.13
C GLY A 53 -8.63 3.82 -12.40
N ASN A 54 -8.02 3.39 -13.51
CA ASN A 54 -8.75 3.15 -14.76
C ASN A 54 -9.66 1.91 -14.66
N ALA A 55 -9.19 0.82 -14.05
CA ALA A 55 -9.98 -0.38 -13.84
C ALA A 55 -11.23 -0.10 -12.98
N VAL A 56 -11.07 0.65 -11.88
CA VAL A 56 -12.19 1.04 -11.00
C VAL A 56 -13.19 1.92 -11.76
N ARG A 57 -12.73 2.93 -12.50
CA ARG A 57 -13.61 3.77 -13.32
C ARG A 57 -14.35 2.98 -14.40
N ALA A 58 -13.66 2.07 -15.09
CA ALA A 58 -14.26 1.20 -16.10
C ALA A 58 -15.32 0.29 -15.46
N HIS A 59 -15.03 -0.34 -14.33
CA HIS A 59 -15.97 -1.18 -13.58
C HIS A 59 -17.26 -0.44 -13.25
N PHE A 60 -17.19 0.76 -12.68
CA PHE A 60 -18.41 1.53 -12.38
C PHE A 60 -19.13 2.06 -13.62
N LYS A 61 -18.38 2.39 -14.69
CA LYS A 61 -18.98 2.84 -15.94
C LYS A 61 -19.71 1.72 -16.67
N GLU A 62 -19.15 0.52 -16.69
CA GLU A 62 -19.68 -0.62 -17.45
C GLU A 62 -20.74 -1.39 -16.66
N LYS A 63 -20.49 -1.66 -15.37
CA LYS A 63 -21.38 -2.49 -14.54
C LYS A 63 -22.51 -1.68 -13.90
N GLU A 64 -22.18 -0.50 -13.37
CA GLU A 64 -23.13 0.34 -12.60
C GLU A 64 -23.66 1.53 -13.42
N ASN A 65 -23.15 1.76 -14.63
CA ASN A 65 -23.49 2.91 -15.49
C ASN A 65 -23.31 4.28 -14.78
N ARG A 66 -22.27 4.40 -13.94
CA ARG A 66 -21.99 5.60 -13.14
C ARG A 66 -20.58 6.11 -13.34
N SER A 67 -20.42 7.43 -13.19
CA SER A 67 -19.10 8.06 -13.14
C SER A 67 -18.60 8.18 -11.70
N VAL A 68 -17.29 8.03 -11.55
CA VAL A 68 -16.60 8.16 -10.28
C VAL A 68 -16.08 9.59 -10.15
N ALA A 69 -16.52 10.31 -9.12
CA ALA A 69 -16.12 11.68 -8.83
C ALA A 69 -14.79 11.72 -8.07
N GLN A 70 -14.66 10.89 -7.03
CA GLN A 70 -13.47 10.82 -6.19
C GLN A 70 -13.11 9.37 -5.86
N MET A 71 -11.81 9.10 -5.73
CA MET A 71 -11.27 7.81 -5.31
C MET A 71 -10.14 8.01 -4.32
N ARG A 72 -10.05 7.16 -3.31
CA ARG A 72 -8.89 7.03 -2.43
C ARG A 72 -8.57 5.57 -2.22
N SER A 73 -7.30 5.20 -2.33
CA SER A 73 -6.80 3.84 -2.09
C SER A 73 -6.15 3.73 -0.72
N TYR A 74 -6.41 2.60 -0.06
CA TYR A 74 -5.87 2.25 1.24
C TYR A 74 -5.28 0.84 1.19
N LYS A 75 -4.21 0.63 1.94
CA LYS A 75 -3.62 -0.71 2.07
C LYS A 75 -4.31 -1.42 3.23
N CYS A 76 -5.02 -2.50 2.93
CA CYS A 76 -5.63 -3.35 3.93
C CYS A 76 -5.02 -4.74 3.83
N SER A 77 -4.78 -5.40 4.96
CA SER A 77 -4.44 -6.84 4.95
C SER A 77 -5.68 -7.71 4.86
N GLU A 78 -6.78 -7.22 5.42
CA GLU A 78 -8.08 -7.87 5.48
C GLU A 78 -9.16 -6.79 5.40
N PHE A 79 -10.25 -7.10 4.71
CA PHE A 79 -11.48 -6.32 4.72
C PHE A 79 -12.52 -7.06 5.56
N ARG A 80 -13.07 -6.39 6.58
CA ARG A 80 -13.95 -6.99 7.59
C ARG A 80 -15.36 -6.38 7.55
N ASP A 81 -16.38 -7.18 7.86
CA ASP A 81 -17.75 -6.73 8.14
C ASP A 81 -18.11 -7.19 9.54
N GLY A 82 -18.17 -6.23 10.47
CA GLY A 82 -18.18 -6.53 11.90
C GLY A 82 -16.95 -7.34 12.30
N GLU A 83 -17.14 -8.50 12.91
CA GLU A 83 -16.04 -9.38 13.36
C GLU A 83 -15.55 -10.34 12.25
N ASN A 84 -16.26 -10.43 11.13
CA ASN A 84 -16.00 -11.40 10.08
C ASN A 84 -15.06 -10.85 9.02
N VAL A 85 -14.08 -11.64 8.59
CA VAL A 85 -13.22 -11.33 7.44
C VAL A 85 -13.97 -11.66 6.14
N ILE A 86 -14.20 -10.66 5.30
CA ILE A 86 -14.84 -10.84 3.99
C ILE A 86 -13.81 -11.26 2.94
N SER A 87 -12.65 -10.60 2.96
CA SER A 87 -11.62 -10.78 1.94
C SER A 87 -10.27 -10.30 2.46
N SER A 88 -9.18 -10.70 1.80
CA SER A 88 -7.84 -10.17 2.02
C SER A 88 -7.39 -9.43 0.76
N PRO A 89 -7.94 -8.23 0.49
CA PRO A 89 -7.55 -7.45 -0.68
C PRO A 89 -6.13 -6.93 -0.53
N GLU A 90 -5.43 -6.76 -1.64
CA GLU A 90 -4.15 -6.04 -1.62
C GLU A 90 -4.36 -4.54 -1.38
N VAL A 91 -5.41 -3.97 -1.99
CA VAL A 91 -5.78 -2.55 -1.88
C VAL A 91 -7.30 -2.44 -1.79
N THR A 92 -7.79 -1.57 -0.90
CA THR A 92 -9.20 -1.14 -0.89
C THR A 92 -9.31 0.26 -1.48
N VAL A 93 -10.29 0.48 -2.33
CA VAL A 93 -10.53 1.77 -2.98
C VAL A 93 -11.88 2.29 -2.56
N HIS A 94 -11.89 3.39 -1.81
CA HIS A 94 -13.09 4.12 -1.46
C HIS A 94 -13.47 5.04 -2.60
N VAL A 95 -14.70 4.90 -3.06
CA VAL A 95 -15.22 5.53 -4.26
C VAL A 95 -16.44 6.38 -3.91
N VAL A 96 -16.39 7.64 -4.32
CA VAL A 96 -17.53 8.56 -4.31
C VAL A 96 -17.97 8.75 -5.74
N LEU A 97 -19.24 8.44 -6.01
CA LEU A 97 -19.84 8.55 -7.33
C LEU A 97 -20.34 9.97 -7.58
N ASP A 98 -20.39 10.39 -8.84
CA ASP A 98 -20.99 11.67 -9.21
C ASP A 98 -22.49 11.67 -8.90
N ASN A 99 -22.97 12.75 -8.31
CA ASN A 99 -24.39 13.02 -8.11
C ASN A 99 -25.03 13.42 -9.45
N ARG A 100 -25.27 12.46 -10.35
CA ARG A 100 -26.24 12.65 -11.43
C ARG A 100 -27.65 12.43 -10.87
N PRO A 101 -28.68 13.17 -11.36
CA PRO A 101 -30.05 12.93 -10.98
C PRO A 101 -30.42 11.48 -11.34
N ALA A 102 -30.70 10.68 -10.31
CA ALA A 102 -31.12 9.30 -10.39
C ALA A 102 -32.33 9.16 -11.33
N ARG A 103 -32.25 8.31 -12.36
CA ARG A 103 -33.40 8.03 -13.24
C ARG A 103 -34.41 7.06 -12.60
N ARG A 104 -34.02 6.33 -11.55
CA ARG A 104 -34.86 5.39 -10.78
C ARG A 104 -34.62 5.53 -9.28
N GLU A 105 -35.58 5.12 -8.45
CA GLU A 105 -35.45 5.12 -6.97
C GLU A 105 -34.26 4.27 -6.49
N ASP A 106 -33.97 3.15 -7.17
CA ASP A 106 -32.78 2.33 -6.91
C ASP A 106 -31.47 3.06 -7.22
N ASP A 107 -31.51 4.04 -8.13
CA ASP A 107 -30.34 4.87 -8.42
C ASP A 107 -30.00 5.84 -7.29
N ARG A 108 -30.95 6.07 -6.39
CA ARG A 108 -30.84 6.96 -5.24
C ARG A 108 -29.97 6.40 -4.11
N ARG A 109 -29.43 5.17 -4.25
CA ARG A 109 -28.27 4.72 -3.48
C ARG A 109 -27.03 5.51 -3.92
N SER A 110 -27.01 6.80 -3.63
CA SER A 110 -25.83 7.67 -3.63
C SER A 110 -24.96 7.32 -2.42
N GLY A 111 -24.59 6.04 -2.32
CA GLY A 111 -23.77 5.50 -1.24
C GLY A 111 -22.29 5.69 -1.54
N ARG A 112 -21.49 5.77 -0.49
CA ARG A 112 -20.05 5.53 -0.59
C ARG A 112 -19.85 4.06 -0.98
N TRP A 113 -18.92 3.80 -1.89
CA TRP A 113 -18.61 2.43 -2.31
C TRP A 113 -17.19 2.08 -1.90
N VAL A 114 -16.98 0.80 -1.57
CA VAL A 114 -15.64 0.24 -1.41
C VAL A 114 -15.42 -0.79 -2.51
N VAL A 115 -14.31 -0.66 -3.22
CA VAL A 115 -13.84 -1.65 -4.18
C VAL A 115 -12.66 -2.38 -3.58
N LEU A 116 -12.80 -3.69 -3.41
CA LEU A 116 -11.72 -4.58 -3.04
C LEU A 116 -10.97 -4.93 -4.33
N ALA A 117 -9.68 -4.58 -4.39
CA ALA A 117 -8.84 -4.78 -5.56
C ALA A 117 -7.70 -5.74 -5.26
N ASN A 118 -7.58 -6.78 -6.10
CA ASN A 118 -6.49 -7.74 -6.07
C ASN A 118 -5.74 -7.73 -7.39
N TYR A 119 -4.41 -7.65 -7.34
CA TYR A 119 -3.60 -7.72 -8.54
C TYR A 119 -3.62 -9.15 -9.09
N ALA A 120 -4.10 -9.31 -10.33
CA ALA A 120 -4.26 -10.62 -10.96
C ALA A 120 -3.04 -11.03 -11.81
N GLY A 121 -2.04 -10.14 -11.95
CA GLY A 121 -0.99 -10.26 -12.95
C GLY A 121 -1.31 -9.48 -14.22
N ASP A 122 -0.32 -9.36 -15.11
CA ASP A 122 -0.47 -8.78 -16.46
C ASP A 122 -1.17 -7.41 -16.52
N ARG A 123 -0.94 -6.56 -15.52
CA ARG A 123 -1.59 -5.23 -15.37
C ARG A 123 -3.11 -5.29 -15.22
N GLN A 124 -3.67 -6.44 -14.85
CA GLN A 124 -5.08 -6.64 -14.62
C GLN A 124 -5.40 -6.67 -13.13
N TRP A 125 -6.58 -6.15 -12.79
CA TRP A 125 -7.09 -6.10 -11.41
C TRP A 125 -8.41 -6.86 -11.34
N GLN A 126 -8.54 -7.73 -10.34
CA GLN A 126 -9.82 -8.31 -9.96
C GLN A 126 -10.49 -7.37 -8.96
N LEU A 127 -11.68 -6.89 -9.32
CA LEU A 127 -12.42 -5.89 -8.57
C LEU A 127 -13.72 -6.47 -8.02
N ASN A 128 -13.96 -6.28 -6.73
CA ASN A 128 -15.23 -6.57 -6.09
C ASN A 128 -15.77 -5.32 -5.38
N SER A 129 -16.93 -4.83 -5.81
CA SER A 129 -17.53 -3.59 -5.32
C SER A 129 -18.61 -3.88 -4.28
N ILE A 130 -18.48 -3.25 -3.10
CA ILE A 130 -19.40 -3.35 -1.97
C ILE A 130 -20.00 -1.97 -1.72
N ASN A 131 -21.33 -1.91 -1.56
CA ASN A 131 -22.05 -0.70 -1.22
C ASN A 131 -22.03 -0.51 0.30
N LEU A 132 -21.50 0.62 0.78
CA LEU A 132 -21.53 0.98 2.19
C LEU A 132 -22.80 1.80 2.51
N PRO A 133 -23.52 1.49 3.60
CA PRO A 133 -24.62 2.31 4.06
C PRO A 133 -24.13 3.73 4.39
N VAL A 134 -24.96 4.73 4.07
CA VAL A 134 -24.60 6.17 4.12
C VAL A 134 -24.30 6.64 5.56
N ASP A 135 -24.88 5.96 6.55
CA ASP A 135 -24.92 6.38 7.96
C ASP A 135 -23.63 6.07 8.74
N GLY A 136 -22.73 5.24 8.20
CA GLY A 136 -21.45 4.94 8.82
C GLY A 136 -20.38 5.97 8.41
N GLN A 137 -20.02 6.89 9.27
CA GLN A 137 -18.71 7.54 9.17
C GLN A 137 -17.68 6.54 9.71
N GLU A 138 -17.36 5.53 8.91
CA GLU A 138 -16.44 4.49 9.34
C GLU A 138 -15.03 5.03 9.40
N SER A 139 -14.45 5.03 10.60
CA SER A 139 -13.11 5.52 10.89
C SER A 139 -12.02 4.62 10.30
N ASP A 140 -12.37 3.38 9.94
CA ASP A 140 -11.46 2.37 9.42
C ASP A 140 -11.76 2.07 7.93
N PRO A 141 -10.85 2.39 7.00
CA PRO A 141 -11.07 2.14 5.57
C PRO A 141 -11.03 0.65 5.20
N CYS A 142 -10.66 -0.23 6.12
CA CYS A 142 -10.57 -1.68 5.96
C CYS A 142 -11.78 -2.42 6.55
N ARG A 143 -12.82 -1.70 6.97
CA ARG A 143 -14.03 -2.28 7.58
C ARG A 143 -15.32 -1.73 6.97
N ARG A 144 -16.40 -2.47 7.18
CA ARG A 144 -17.80 -2.19 6.84
C ARG A 144 -18.69 -2.22 8.08
#